data_AF-A0A0C2WDB3-F1
#
_entry.id   AF-A0A0C2WDB3-F1
#
_cell.length_a   1.000
_cell.length_b   1.000
_cell.length_c   1.000
_cell.angle_alpha   90.00
_cell.angle_beta   90.00
_cell.angle_gamma   90.00
#
_symmetry.space_group_name_H-M   'P 1'
#
loop_
_entity.id
_entity.type
_entity.pdbx_description
1 polymer ?
#
loop_
_entity_poly.entity_id
_entity_poly.type
_entity_poly.pdbx_seq_one_letter_code
_entity_poly.pdbx_strand_id
1 'polypeptide(L)'
;MVLLVPQLGNQVPTTRLSYSYFIASISDDSLQGTSKGIFLHRIHLPSSPSQWALILLGIMGSPDPQYNRQLNGIGGGISSLSKICVVSEPNAELKKHPEMGVQVEYTFVQIGVRDETVDFSGNCGNLSAVVGAFALDEGMCTSGVRSNNGTTTTIRSFNTNTQKIIDTTFPITTTSDGRVLRSEQTRDVYWRPPK
;
A
#
# COMPACT_ATOMS: atom_id res chain seq x y z
N MET A 1 -9.47 -11.97 -3.47
CA MET A 1 -10.84 -11.94 -2.90
C MET A 1 -11.56 -10.77 -3.55
N VAL A 2 -12.73 -10.97 -4.15
CA VAL A 2 -13.52 -9.88 -4.76
C VAL A 2 -14.38 -9.28 -3.64
N LEU A 3 -14.06 -8.06 -3.19
CA LEU A 3 -14.94 -7.30 -2.31
C LEU A 3 -15.99 -6.60 -3.17
N LEU A 4 -17.24 -7.01 -3.03
CA LEU A 4 -18.38 -6.25 -3.52
C LEU A 4 -18.57 -5.07 -2.55
N VAL A 5 -18.24 -3.86 -2.97
CA VAL A 5 -18.60 -2.65 -2.23
C VAL A 5 -20.13 -2.51 -2.32
N PRO A 6 -20.88 -2.53 -1.19
CA PRO A 6 -22.33 -2.37 -1.24
C PRO A 6 -22.69 -1.02 -1.87
N GLN A 7 -23.79 -0.97 -2.62
CA GLN A 7 -24.31 0.28 -3.20
C GLN A 7 -24.58 1.31 -2.11
N LEU A 8 -23.72 2.33 -1.99
CA LEU A 8 -24.03 3.57 -1.30
C LEU A 8 -24.84 4.48 -2.25
N GLY A 9 -26.09 4.09 -2.52
CA GLY A 9 -27.04 4.86 -3.32
C GLY A 9 -26.73 4.96 -4.83
N ASN A 10 -27.67 5.55 -5.57
CA ASN A 10 -27.72 5.64 -7.05
C ASN A 10 -26.59 6.44 -7.74
N GLN A 11 -25.43 6.66 -7.12
CA GLN A 11 -24.41 7.60 -7.59
C GLN A 11 -23.02 6.99 -7.80
N VAL A 12 -22.80 5.70 -7.51
CA VAL A 12 -21.49 5.05 -7.74
C VAL A 12 -21.69 3.80 -8.60
N PRO A 13 -21.10 3.72 -9.81
CA PRO A 13 -21.13 2.51 -10.64
C PRO A 13 -20.60 1.31 -9.86
N THR A 14 -21.21 0.14 -10.05
CA THR A 14 -20.71 -1.15 -9.54
C THR A 14 -19.44 -1.53 -10.29
N THR A 15 -18.32 -0.91 -9.92
CA THR A 15 -17.02 -1.31 -10.43
C THR A 15 -16.61 -2.59 -9.71
N ARG A 16 -16.41 -3.66 -10.48
CA ARG A 16 -15.82 -4.89 -9.97
C ARG A 16 -14.34 -4.62 -9.72
N LEU A 17 -13.99 -4.39 -8.46
CA LEU A 17 -12.62 -4.02 -8.09
C LEU A 17 -11.89 -5.31 -7.67
N SER A 18 -10.94 -5.73 -8.50
CA SER A 18 -10.03 -6.82 -8.19
C SER A 18 -8.96 -6.30 -7.24
N TYR A 19 -9.01 -6.69 -5.97
CA TYR A 19 -8.02 -6.26 -4.98
C TYR A 19 -7.08 -7.42 -4.63
N SER A 20 -5.79 -7.22 -4.86
CA SER A 20 -4.73 -7.93 -4.16
C SER A 20 -4.55 -7.23 -2.81
N TYR A 21 -5.06 -7.82 -1.72
CA TYR A 21 -4.82 -7.27 -0.39
C TYR A 21 -3.55 -7.89 0.17
N PHE A 22 -2.51 -7.08 0.34
CA PHE A 22 -1.33 -7.47 1.08
C PHE A 22 -1.50 -7.04 2.54
N ILE A 23 -1.59 -8.00 3.47
CA ILE A 23 -1.54 -7.67 4.90
C ILE A 23 -0.07 -7.59 5.28
N ALA A 24 0.47 -6.37 5.28
CA ALA A 24 1.74 -6.11 5.92
C ALA A 24 1.59 -6.30 7.43
N SER A 25 2.43 -7.13 8.04
CA SER A 25 2.58 -7.24 9.48
C SER A 25 4.07 -7.26 9.76
N ILE A 26 4.64 -6.12 10.16
CA ILE A 26 6.03 -6.08 10.59
C ILE A 26 6.04 -6.40 12.07
N SER A 27 6.31 -7.67 12.40
CA SER A 27 6.64 -8.11 13.74
C SER A 27 8.16 -8.12 13.89
N ASP A 28 8.71 -7.09 14.52
CA ASP A 28 10.01 -7.19 15.14
C ASP A 28 9.74 -7.48 16.62
N ASP A 29 10.34 -8.55 17.17
CA ASP A 29 10.21 -8.90 18.59
C ASP A 29 10.68 -7.74 19.52
N SER A 30 11.42 -6.77 18.99
CA SER A 30 11.85 -5.55 19.68
C SER A 30 10.99 -4.30 19.42
N LEU A 31 10.04 -4.32 18.47
CA LEU A 31 9.14 -3.19 18.16
C LEU A 31 7.68 -3.61 18.35
N GLN A 32 7.13 -3.35 19.54
CA GLN A 32 5.69 -3.48 19.80
C GLN A 32 4.90 -2.47 18.96
N GLY A 33 4.43 -2.91 17.79
CA GLY A 33 3.51 -2.15 16.95
C GLY A 33 3.33 -2.71 15.55
N THR A 34 2.55 -3.79 15.39
CA THR A 34 2.25 -4.36 14.07
C THR A 34 1.06 -3.62 13.43
N SER A 35 1.33 -2.76 12.45
CA SER A 35 0.25 -2.16 11.64
C SER A 35 -0.11 -3.08 10.50
N LYS A 36 -1.41 -3.26 10.26
CA LYS A 36 -1.94 -3.93 9.07
C LYS A 36 -2.75 -2.93 8.26
N GLY A 37 -2.71 -3.09 6.96
CA GLY A 37 -3.53 -2.30 6.06
C GLY A 37 -3.64 -2.98 4.72
N ILE A 38 -4.35 -2.33 3.81
CA ILE A 38 -4.63 -2.86 2.48
C ILE A 38 -3.88 -2.07 1.44
N PHE A 39 -3.35 -2.78 0.44
CA PHE A 39 -2.72 -2.18 -0.71
C PHE A 39 -3.69 -2.24 -1.88
N LEU A 40 -3.91 -1.11 -2.55
CA LEU A 40 -4.82 -0.99 -3.68
C LEU A 40 -4.03 -0.51 -4.89
N HIS A 41 -4.29 -1.11 -6.05
CA HIS A 41 -3.84 -0.55 -7.31
C HIS A 41 -4.58 0.77 -7.58
N ARG A 42 -3.84 1.84 -7.84
CA ARG A 42 -4.38 3.15 -8.20
C ARG A 42 -5.30 3.13 -9.42
N ILE A 43 -5.06 2.22 -10.37
CA ILE A 43 -5.86 2.07 -11.59
C ILE A 43 -7.32 1.63 -11.31
N HIS A 44 -7.58 1.08 -10.12
CA HIS A 44 -8.90 0.67 -9.70
C HIS A 44 -9.71 1.80 -9.05
N LEU A 45 -9.08 2.95 -8.75
CA LEU A 45 -9.76 4.09 -8.16
C LEU A 45 -10.03 5.19 -9.21
N PRO A 46 -11.05 6.04 -9.00
CA PRO A 46 -11.28 7.21 -9.83
C PRO A 46 -10.03 8.08 -9.95
N SER A 47 -9.88 8.77 -11.08
CA SER A 47 -8.68 9.56 -11.35
C SER A 47 -8.45 10.69 -10.33
N SER A 48 -9.52 11.22 -9.73
CA SER A 48 -9.43 12.26 -8.71
C SER A 48 -9.42 11.67 -7.30
N PRO A 49 -8.37 11.90 -6.48
CA PRO A 49 -8.35 11.49 -5.08
C PRO A 49 -9.51 12.02 -4.24
N SER A 50 -10.09 13.17 -4.61
CA SER A 50 -11.27 13.72 -3.94
C SER A 50 -12.52 12.81 -4.02
N GLN A 51 -12.54 11.85 -4.95
CA GLN A 51 -13.64 10.90 -5.13
C GLN A 51 -13.40 9.58 -4.37
N TRP A 52 -12.28 9.44 -3.67
CA TRP A 52 -11.92 8.18 -3.01
C TRP A 52 -12.62 7.97 -1.68
N ALA A 53 -12.97 9.04 -0.96
CA ALA A 53 -13.38 8.97 0.45
C ALA A 53 -14.46 7.91 0.70
N LEU A 54 -15.57 7.96 -0.03
CA LEU A 54 -16.68 6.98 0.12
C LEU A 54 -16.26 5.55 -0.20
N ILE A 55 -15.39 5.35 -1.19
CA ILE A 55 -14.90 4.02 -1.58
C ILE A 55 -14.00 3.46 -0.46
N LEU A 56 -13.07 4.26 0.04
CA LEU A 56 -12.12 3.84 1.08
C LEU A 56 -12.83 3.58 2.42
N LEU A 57 -13.78 4.43 2.80
CA LEU A 57 -14.65 4.20 3.96
C LEU A 57 -15.43 2.89 3.83
N GLY A 58 -16.05 2.65 2.66
CA GLY A 58 -16.78 1.43 2.38
C GLY A 58 -15.92 0.16 2.42
N ILE A 59 -14.70 0.21 1.87
CA ILE A 59 -13.73 -0.90 1.98
C ILE A 59 -13.43 -1.21 3.45
N MET A 60 -13.16 -0.18 4.26
CA MET A 60 -12.77 -0.37 5.65
C MET A 60 -13.94 -0.72 6.58
N GLY A 61 -15.18 -0.53 6.17
CA GLY A 61 -16.34 -0.71 7.05
C GLY A 61 -16.52 0.47 8.01
N SER A 62 -16.12 1.67 7.58
CA SER A 62 -16.26 2.91 8.33
C SER A 62 -17.35 3.81 7.72
N PRO A 63 -17.99 4.66 8.53
CA PRO A 63 -17.84 4.78 9.98
C PRO A 63 -18.54 3.63 10.75
N ASP A 64 -17.98 3.23 11.89
CA ASP A 64 -18.57 2.30 12.86
C ASP A 64 -18.52 2.91 14.28
N PRO A 65 -19.33 3.94 14.55
CA PRO A 65 -19.30 4.68 15.82
C PRO A 65 -19.76 3.83 17.01
N GLN A 66 -20.66 2.87 16.77
CA GLN A 66 -21.32 2.12 17.82
C GLN A 66 -20.47 0.95 18.32
N TYR A 67 -19.81 0.22 17.42
CA TYR A 67 -19.15 -1.04 17.78
C TYR A 67 -17.63 -0.98 17.67
N ASN A 68 -17.05 -0.12 16.84
CA ASN A 68 -15.61 -0.06 16.57
C ASN A 68 -15.04 -1.42 16.13
N ARG A 69 -15.77 -2.17 15.30
CA ARG A 69 -15.39 -3.51 14.85
C ARG A 69 -15.14 -3.58 13.36
N GLN A 70 -15.72 -2.67 12.56
CA GLN A 70 -15.55 -2.63 11.10
C GLN A 70 -15.98 -3.94 10.40
N LEU A 71 -16.99 -4.64 10.94
CA LEU A 71 -17.40 -6.00 10.48
C LEU A 71 -18.03 -6.03 9.09
N ASN A 72 -18.49 -4.89 8.58
CA ASN A 72 -19.01 -4.73 7.22
C ASN A 72 -17.91 -4.37 6.19
N GLY A 73 -16.65 -4.32 6.62
CA GLY A 73 -15.49 -4.12 5.75
C GLY A 73 -14.32 -4.97 6.21
N ILE A 74 -13.11 -4.58 5.79
CA ILE A 74 -11.87 -5.30 6.10
C ILE A 74 -10.99 -4.62 7.14
N GLY A 75 -11.47 -3.52 7.72
CA GLY A 75 -10.81 -2.89 8.86
C GLY A 75 -10.88 -3.74 10.13
N GLY A 76 -9.92 -3.53 11.02
CA GLY A 76 -9.81 -4.30 12.27
C GLY A 76 -10.38 -3.62 13.51
N GLY A 77 -11.13 -2.52 13.37
CA GLY A 77 -11.77 -1.83 14.49
C GLY A 77 -10.84 -0.96 15.35
N ILE A 78 -9.54 -0.92 15.03
CA ILE A 78 -8.54 -0.09 15.70
C ILE A 78 -7.66 0.61 14.65
N SER A 79 -7.08 1.77 14.99
CA SER A 79 -6.36 2.62 14.05
C SER A 79 -5.19 1.92 13.34
N SER A 80 -4.48 1.02 14.03
CA SER A 80 -3.36 0.24 13.48
C SER A 80 -3.77 -0.78 12.42
N LEU A 81 -5.07 -1.11 12.35
CA LEU A 81 -5.69 -2.05 11.40
C LEU A 81 -6.68 -1.36 10.45
N SER A 82 -6.72 -0.02 10.44
CA SER A 82 -7.64 0.80 9.64
C SER A 82 -6.87 1.70 8.67
N LYS A 83 -6.09 1.08 7.78
CA LYS A 83 -5.08 1.75 6.94
C LYS A 83 -5.13 1.26 5.50
N ILE A 84 -4.89 2.17 4.56
CA ILE A 84 -4.81 1.85 3.13
C ILE A 84 -3.55 2.48 2.53
N CYS A 85 -2.90 1.76 1.61
CA CYS A 85 -1.90 2.28 0.68
C CYS A 85 -2.42 2.13 -0.75
N VAL A 86 -2.55 3.25 -1.47
CA VAL A 86 -2.86 3.25 -2.90
C VAL A 86 -1.53 3.33 -3.65
N VAL A 87 -1.25 2.36 -4.52
CA VAL A 87 0.06 2.19 -5.16
C VAL A 87 -0.09 2.20 -6.68
N SER A 88 0.86 2.83 -7.36
CA SER A 88 0.96 2.84 -8.83
C SER A 88 2.40 2.81 -9.30
N GLU A 89 2.58 2.46 -10.57
CA GLU A 89 3.73 2.93 -11.32
C GLU A 89 3.89 4.46 -11.17
N PRO A 90 5.13 4.99 -11.30
CA PRO A 90 5.36 6.42 -11.28
C PRO A 90 4.50 7.14 -12.33
N ASN A 91 3.90 8.27 -11.96
CA ASN A 91 3.12 9.07 -12.89
C ASN A 91 3.97 9.67 -14.03
N ALA A 92 3.31 10.32 -14.99
CA ALA A 92 3.97 10.89 -16.17
C ALA A 92 5.05 11.94 -15.82
N GLU A 93 4.88 12.73 -14.76
CA GLU A 93 5.88 13.70 -14.34
C GLU A 93 7.10 13.00 -13.73
N LEU A 94 6.91 12.04 -12.84
CA LEU A 94 8.02 11.25 -12.28
C LEU A 94 8.78 10.48 -13.38
N LYS A 95 8.06 9.99 -14.41
CA LYS A 95 8.66 9.33 -15.58
C LYS A 95 9.53 10.27 -16.44
N LYS A 96 9.27 11.59 -16.43
CA LYS A 96 10.13 12.59 -17.11
C LYS A 96 11.43 12.89 -16.35
N HIS A 97 11.53 12.45 -15.10
CA HIS A 97 12.66 12.68 -14.19
C HIS A 97 13.35 11.35 -13.81
N PRO A 98 13.89 10.60 -14.79
CA PRO A 98 14.52 9.29 -14.53
C PRO A 98 15.71 9.37 -13.56
N GLU A 99 16.36 10.53 -13.42
CA GLU A 99 17.42 10.79 -12.45
C GLU A 99 16.99 10.60 -11.00
N MET A 100 15.70 10.74 -10.69
CA MET A 100 15.18 10.47 -9.34
C MET A 100 15.15 8.97 -9.02
N GLY A 101 15.13 8.11 -10.05
CA GLY A 101 15.13 6.66 -9.91
C GLY A 101 13.88 6.09 -9.25
N VAL A 102 12.75 6.80 -9.30
CA VAL A 102 11.49 6.32 -8.70
C VAL A 102 10.97 5.12 -9.48
N GLN A 103 10.73 4.01 -8.78
CA GLN A 103 10.23 2.77 -9.36
C GLN A 103 8.73 2.57 -9.14
N VAL A 104 8.18 3.18 -8.08
CA VAL A 104 6.77 3.10 -7.68
C VAL A 104 6.40 4.38 -6.93
N GLU A 105 5.14 4.81 -7.02
CA GLU A 105 4.59 5.84 -6.15
C GLU A 105 3.45 5.29 -5.30
N TYR A 106 3.22 5.88 -4.13
CA TYR A 106 2.13 5.48 -3.27
C TYR A 106 1.55 6.62 -2.44
N THR A 107 0.28 6.47 -2.11
CA THR A 107 -0.50 7.35 -1.21
C THR A 107 -0.93 6.53 0.00
N PHE A 108 -0.49 6.90 1.19
CA PHE A 108 -1.02 6.39 2.46
C PHE A 108 -2.32 7.11 2.82
N VAL A 109 -3.27 6.35 3.37
CA VAL A 109 -4.55 6.87 3.86
C VAL A 109 -4.86 6.22 5.20
N GLN A 110 -5.06 7.05 6.23
CA GLN A 110 -5.58 6.62 7.52
C GLN A 110 -7.10 6.77 7.51
N ILE A 111 -7.81 5.69 7.85
CA ILE A 111 -9.27 5.69 7.90
C ILE A 111 -9.72 5.71 9.35
N GLY A 112 -10.56 6.69 9.70
CA GLY A 112 -11.23 6.80 10.98
C GLY A 112 -12.13 5.59 11.22
N VAL A 113 -12.10 5.03 12.42
CA VAL A 113 -12.96 3.87 12.76
C VAL A 113 -14.38 4.36 13.10
N ARG A 114 -14.49 5.42 13.91
CA ARG A 114 -15.76 5.91 14.45
C ARG A 114 -16.49 6.88 13.54
N ASP A 115 -15.74 7.55 12.69
CA ASP A 115 -16.19 8.69 11.91
C ASP A 115 -15.79 8.53 10.44
N GLU A 116 -16.20 9.50 9.63
CA GLU A 116 -15.95 9.52 8.19
C GLU A 116 -14.58 10.12 7.85
N THR A 117 -13.65 10.17 8.83
CA THR A 117 -12.33 10.76 8.62
C THR A 117 -11.53 9.92 7.63
N VAL A 118 -11.05 10.57 6.57
CA VAL A 118 -10.12 10.02 5.58
C VAL A 118 -8.91 10.95 5.52
N ASP A 119 -7.82 10.55 6.16
CA ASP A 119 -6.63 11.38 6.33
C ASP A 119 -5.52 11.01 5.34
N PHE A 120 -5.16 11.99 4.50
CA PHE A 120 -4.11 11.93 3.47
C PHE A 120 -2.85 12.70 3.86
N SER A 121 -2.74 13.24 5.08
CA SER A 121 -1.61 14.10 5.47
C SER A 121 -0.36 13.33 5.90
N GLY A 122 -0.52 12.06 6.26
CA GLY A 122 0.52 11.28 6.91
C GLY A 122 1.28 10.29 6.04
N ASN A 123 2.16 9.56 6.71
CA ASN A 123 2.74 8.30 6.25
C ASN A 123 2.70 7.30 7.40
N CYS A 124 2.70 6.00 7.09
CA CYS A 124 2.89 4.96 8.09
C CYS A 124 4.16 4.18 7.77
N GLY A 125 5.21 4.33 8.59
CA GLY A 125 6.50 3.67 8.41
C GLY A 125 6.39 2.15 8.19
N ASN A 126 5.47 1.51 8.91
CA ASN A 126 5.20 0.08 8.79
C ASN A 126 4.65 -0.32 7.42
N LEU A 127 3.75 0.47 6.84
CA LEU A 127 3.19 0.15 5.52
C LEU A 127 4.15 0.59 4.41
N SER A 128 4.84 1.72 4.56
CA SER A 128 5.81 2.20 3.57
C SER A 128 6.96 1.22 3.37
N ALA A 129 7.36 0.51 4.43
CA ALA A 129 8.33 -0.56 4.34
C ALA A 129 7.88 -1.71 3.42
N VAL A 130 6.59 -1.88 3.12
CA VAL A 130 6.12 -3.02 2.31
C VAL A 130 5.69 -2.60 0.89
N VAL A 131 5.59 -1.30 0.63
CA VAL A 131 5.22 -0.76 -0.71
C VAL A 131 6.10 -1.34 -1.80
N GLY A 132 7.42 -1.36 -1.61
CA GLY A 132 8.36 -1.88 -2.61
C GLY A 132 8.17 -3.37 -2.89
N ALA A 133 7.89 -4.16 -1.86
CA ALA A 133 7.64 -5.60 -1.98
C ALA A 133 6.31 -5.87 -2.72
N PHE A 134 5.25 -5.15 -2.36
CA PHE A 134 3.97 -5.20 -3.09
C PHE A 134 4.14 -4.81 -4.55
N ALA A 135 4.86 -3.73 -4.84
CA ALA A 135 5.10 -3.26 -6.19
C ALA A 135 5.87 -4.28 -7.05
N LEU A 136 6.82 -5.00 -6.45
CA LEU A 136 7.53 -6.10 -7.10
C LEU A 136 6.57 -7.25 -7.43
N ASP A 137 5.80 -7.72 -6.44
CA ASP A 137 4.86 -8.84 -6.58
C ASP A 137 3.79 -8.55 -7.63
N GLU A 138 3.33 -7.31 -7.73
CA GLU A 138 2.30 -6.86 -8.68
C GLU A 138 2.87 -6.35 -10.02
N GLY A 139 4.19 -6.45 -10.24
CA GLY A 139 4.82 -6.08 -11.50
C GLY A 139 4.78 -4.58 -11.83
N MET A 140 4.70 -3.71 -10.82
CA MET A 140 4.59 -2.24 -10.98
C MET A 140 5.95 -1.54 -11.12
N CYS A 141 7.07 -2.24 -10.92
CA CYS A 141 8.40 -1.63 -10.94
C CYS A 141 8.85 -1.35 -12.38
N THR A 142 8.96 -0.07 -12.76
CA THR A 142 9.15 0.35 -14.17
C THR A 142 10.58 0.26 -14.72
N SER A 143 11.61 0.38 -13.88
CA SER A 143 13.02 0.53 -14.30
C SER A 143 13.88 -0.73 -14.18
N GLY A 144 13.24 -1.90 -14.03
CA GLY A 144 13.91 -3.19 -13.88
C GLY A 144 14.49 -3.36 -12.46
N VAL A 145 14.08 -4.43 -11.81
CA VAL A 145 14.47 -4.71 -10.42
C VAL A 145 15.83 -5.40 -10.45
N ARG A 146 16.82 -4.82 -9.76
CA ARG A 146 18.18 -5.36 -9.71
C ARG A 146 18.44 -5.99 -8.35
N SER A 147 19.16 -7.11 -8.37
CA SER A 147 19.70 -7.68 -7.15
C SER A 147 20.93 -6.90 -6.70
N ASN A 148 21.02 -6.57 -5.41
CA ASN A 148 22.16 -5.85 -4.84
C ASN A 148 23.34 -6.81 -4.57
N ASN A 149 23.04 -8.02 -4.08
CA ASN A 149 24.03 -9.00 -3.60
C ASN A 149 23.60 -10.46 -3.88
N GLY A 150 22.72 -10.66 -4.85
CA GLY A 150 22.10 -11.96 -5.16
C GLY A 150 20.88 -12.30 -4.31
N THR A 151 20.71 -11.68 -3.13
CA THR A 151 19.70 -12.08 -2.13
C THR A 151 18.76 -10.95 -1.68
N THR A 152 19.06 -9.69 -2.02
CA THR A 152 18.22 -8.54 -1.68
C THR A 152 18.07 -7.60 -2.87
N THR A 153 16.99 -6.82 -2.87
CA THR A 153 16.79 -5.69 -3.78
C THR A 153 16.36 -4.46 -2.99
N THR A 154 16.59 -3.29 -3.56
CA THR A 154 16.09 -2.01 -3.03
C THR A 154 15.11 -1.43 -4.04
N ILE A 155 13.91 -1.09 -3.58
CA ILE A 155 12.90 -0.40 -4.37
C ILE A 155 12.74 1.03 -3.84
N ARG A 156 12.90 1.98 -4.75
CA ARG A 156 12.69 3.41 -4.49
C ARG A 156 11.23 3.80 -4.74
N SER A 157 10.57 4.22 -3.67
CA SER A 157 9.17 4.63 -3.66
C SER A 157 9.02 6.13 -3.47
N PHE A 158 8.12 6.78 -4.20
CA PHE A 158 7.71 8.17 -3.94
C PHE A 158 6.40 8.21 -3.16
N ASN A 159 6.41 8.81 -1.98
CA ASN A 159 5.21 9.04 -1.18
C ASN A 159 4.53 10.35 -1.64
N THR A 160 3.32 10.24 -2.17
CA THR A 160 2.57 11.38 -2.71
C THR A 160 1.99 12.30 -1.63
N ASN A 161 1.74 11.80 -0.41
CA ASN A 161 1.24 12.60 0.71
C ASN A 161 2.29 13.62 1.19
N THR A 162 3.53 13.13 1.34
CA THR A 162 4.62 13.85 2.01
C THR A 162 5.68 14.36 1.03
N GLN A 163 5.59 13.99 -0.24
CA GLN A 163 6.56 14.28 -1.30
C GLN A 163 7.97 13.81 -0.93
N LYS A 164 8.06 12.64 -0.28
CA LYS A 164 9.32 12.04 0.16
C LYS A 164 9.67 10.81 -0.66
N ILE A 165 10.97 10.62 -0.86
CA ILE A 165 11.55 9.40 -1.43
C ILE A 165 11.87 8.44 -0.30
N ILE A 166 11.50 7.19 -0.48
CA ILE A 166 11.64 6.11 0.50
C ILE A 166 12.24 4.91 -0.20
N ASP A 167 13.43 4.50 0.25
CA ASP A 167 14.12 3.30 -0.25
C ASP A 167 13.85 2.14 0.71
N THR A 168 13.25 1.08 0.20
CA THR A 168 13.00 -0.15 0.97
C THR A 168 13.85 -1.27 0.43
N THR A 169 14.62 -1.93 1.31
CA THR A 169 15.41 -3.11 0.96
C THR A 169 14.79 -4.35 1.57
N PHE A 170 14.54 -5.37 0.75
CA PHE A 170 13.96 -6.64 1.20
C PHE A 170 14.56 -7.84 0.46
N PRO A 171 14.50 -9.04 1.07
CA PRO A 171 15.02 -10.25 0.45
C PRO A 171 14.24 -10.70 -0.80
N ILE A 172 14.98 -11.25 -1.76
CA ILE A 172 14.49 -11.74 -3.04
C ILE A 172 15.10 -13.11 -3.37
N THR A 173 14.48 -13.78 -4.32
CA THR A 173 15.06 -14.95 -5.00
C THR A 173 15.16 -14.62 -6.48
N THR A 174 16.29 -14.96 -7.09
CA THR A 174 16.46 -14.86 -8.53
C THR A 174 16.21 -16.23 -9.13
N THR A 175 15.27 -16.32 -10.06
CA THR A 175 14.96 -17.56 -10.79
C THR A 175 16.03 -17.85 -11.84
N SER A 176 16.08 -19.07 -12.35
CA SER A 176 17.05 -19.49 -13.37
C SER A 176 16.93 -18.71 -14.69
N ASP A 177 15.74 -18.16 -15.00
CA ASP A 177 15.49 -17.28 -16.14
C ASP A 177 15.78 -15.78 -15.84
N GLY A 178 16.40 -15.49 -14.69
CA GLY A 178 16.86 -14.15 -14.32
C GLY A 178 15.79 -13.21 -13.76
N ARG A 179 14.58 -13.70 -13.48
CA ARG A 179 13.53 -12.89 -12.85
C ARG A 179 13.81 -12.74 -11.37
N VAL A 180 13.52 -11.56 -10.86
CA VAL A 180 13.60 -11.25 -9.43
C VAL A 180 12.21 -11.41 -8.83
N LEU A 181 12.06 -12.36 -7.92
CA LEU A 181 10.85 -12.59 -7.14
C LEU A 181 11.11 -12.25 -5.67
N ARG A 182 10.09 -11.86 -4.93
CA ARG A 182 10.20 -11.76 -3.49
C ARG A 182 10.47 -13.16 -2.89
N SER A 183 11.39 -13.26 -1.92
CA SER A 183 11.72 -14.54 -1.30
C SER A 183 10.57 -15.03 -0.41
N GLU A 184 10.20 -16.32 -0.49
CA GLU A 184 9.14 -16.91 0.36
C GLU A 184 9.43 -16.82 1.87
N GLN A 185 10.70 -16.61 2.25
CA GLN A 185 11.12 -16.42 3.65
C GLN A 185 10.79 -15.01 4.19
N THR A 186 10.32 -14.08 3.35
CA THR A 186 10.01 -12.69 3.73
C THR A 186 8.58 -12.52 4.24
N ARG A 187 8.27 -13.15 5.38
CA ARG A 187 7.20 -12.61 6.22
C ARG A 187 7.61 -11.28 6.86
N ASP A 188 8.91 -11.01 6.94
CA ASP A 188 9.47 -9.83 7.60
C ASP A 188 10.13 -8.90 6.58
N VAL A 189 9.63 -7.67 6.50
CA VAL A 189 10.22 -6.59 5.71
C VAL A 189 10.89 -5.60 6.66
N TYR A 190 12.17 -5.31 6.42
CA TYR A 190 12.96 -4.46 7.32
C TYR A 190 12.96 -3.00 6.83
N TRP A 191 12.51 -2.10 7.69
CA TRP A 191 12.66 -0.66 7.50
C TRP A 191 14.02 -0.19 8.04
N ARG A 192 14.78 0.59 7.24
CA ARG A 192 15.90 1.38 7.76
C ARG A 192 15.58 2.87 7.58
N PRO A 193 15.50 3.67 8.65
CA PRO A 193 15.34 5.11 8.49
C PRO A 193 16.58 5.72 7.79
N PRO A 194 16.43 6.83 7.05
CA PRO A 194 17.56 7.58 6.52
C PRO A 194 18.49 8.03 7.65
N LYS A 195 19.80 8.05 7.39
CA LYS A 195 20.79 8.67 8.29
C LYS A 195 20.69 10.19 8.23
#